data_AF-A0A4R5NNL2-F1
#
_entry.id   AF-A0A4R5NNL2-F1
#
_cell.length_a   1.000
_cell.length_b   1.000
_cell.length_c   1.000
_cell.angle_alpha   90.00
_cell.angle_beta   90.00
_cell.angle_gamma   90.00
#
_symmetry.space_group_name_H-M   'P 1'
#
loop_
_entity.id
_entity.type
_entity.pdbx_description
1 polymer ?
#
loop_
_entity_poly.entity_id
_entity_poly.type
_entity_poly.pdbx_seq_one_letter_code
_entity_poly.pdbx_strand_id
1 'polypeptide(L)' 'MKIIEANLVVIFWAIIFGEVIGYIGSALEVMTYSPFTIGIVTAVIGVIFVNGIHFLGISRTE' A
#
# COMPACT_ATOMS: atom_id res chain seq x y z
N MET A 1 10.73 2.93 -17.36
CA MET A 1 10.24 1.53 -17.37
C MET A 1 10.25 0.95 -15.97
N LYS A 2 11.41 0.81 -15.32
CA LYS A 2 11.56 0.24 -13.97
C LYS A 2 10.64 0.80 -12.87
N ILE A 3 10.38 2.12 -12.85
CA ILE A 3 9.54 2.75 -11.81
C ILE A 3 8.04 2.43 -12.00
N ILE A 4 7.56 2.37 -13.25
CA ILE A 4 6.15 2.06 -13.54
C ILE A 4 5.87 0.60 -13.22
N GLU A 5 6.76 -0.30 -13.64
CA GLU A 5 6.70 -1.73 -13.34
C GLU A 5 6.71 -1.99 -11.83
N ALA A 6 7.59 -1.30 -11.09
CA ALA A 6 7.63 -1.40 -9.63
C ALA A 6 6.33 -0.92 -8.98
N ASN A 7 5.78 0.24 -9.40
CA ASN A 7 4.54 0.76 -8.84
C ASN A 7 3.34 -0.16 -9.11
N LEU A 8 3.27 -0.83 -10.27
CA LEU A 8 2.23 -1.82 -10.54
C LEU A 8 2.31 -3.02 -9.59
N VAL A 9 3.51 -3.53 -9.36
CA VAL A 9 3.74 -4.64 -8.41
C VAL A 9 3.40 -4.20 -6.99
N VAL A 10 3.77 -2.98 -6.61
CA VAL A 10 3.43 -2.40 -5.29
C VAL A 10 1.92 -2.30 -5.11
N ILE A 11 1.18 -1.77 -6.10
CA ILE A 11 -0.28 -1.66 -6.02
C ILE A 11 -0.92 -3.04 -5.85
N PHE A 12 -0.49 -4.02 -6.65
CA PHE A 12 -1.01 -5.39 -6.58
C PHE A 12 -0.85 -5.99 -5.18
N TRP A 13 0.37 -5.94 -4.62
CA TRP A 13 0.64 -6.50 -3.30
C TRP A 13 0.05 -5.68 -2.16
N ALA A 14 0.02 -4.35 -2.27
CA ALA A 14 -0.56 -3.47 -1.27
C ALA A 14 -2.05 -3.76 -1.07
N ILE A 15 -2.79 -3.98 -2.16
CA ILE A 15 -4.21 -4.37 -2.09
C ILE A 15 -4.35 -5.73 -1.40
N ILE A 16 -3.63 -6.76 -1.84
CA ILE A 16 -3.76 -8.11 -1.28
C ILE A 16 -3.44 -8.13 0.22
N PHE A 17 -2.31 -7.57 0.63
CA PHE A 17 -1.93 -7.53 2.05
C PHE A 17 -2.83 -6.61 2.86
N GLY A 18 -3.26 -5.49 2.26
CA GLY A 18 -4.22 -4.56 2.84
C GLY A 18 -5.53 -5.24 3.19
N GLU A 19 -6.09 -6.02 2.27
CA GLU A 19 -7.31 -6.80 2.47
C GLU A 19 -7.15 -7.84 3.57
N VAL A 20 -6.04 -8.58 3.59
CA VAL A 20 -5.76 -9.59 4.63
C VAL A 20 -5.69 -8.95 6.02
N ILE A 21 -4.92 -7.85 6.15
CA ILE A 21 -4.77 -7.14 7.42
C ILE A 21 -6.10 -6.49 7.83
N GLY A 22 -6.80 -5.87 6.88
CA GLY A 22 -8.07 -5.21 7.12
C GLY A 22 -9.18 -6.17 7.54
N TYR A 23 -9.24 -7.36 6.95
CA TYR A 23 -10.15 -8.42 7.39
C TYR A 23 -9.84 -8.86 8.82
N ILE A 24 -8.58 -9.15 9.14
CA ILE A 24 -8.16 -9.52 10.49
C ILE A 24 -8.52 -8.40 11.48
N GLY A 25 -8.16 -7.15 11.19
CA GLY A 25 -8.46 -5.99 12.05
C GLY A 25 -9.96 -5.81 12.27
N SER A 26 -10.77 -5.93 11.22
CA SER A 26 -12.23 -5.82 11.32
C SER A 26 -12.84 -6.91 12.20
N ALA A 27 -12.29 -8.13 12.17
CA ALA A 27 -12.73 -9.23 13.02
C ALA A 27 -12.33 -9.03 14.49
N LEU A 28 -11.16 -8.43 14.75
CA LEU A 28 -10.70 -8.10 16.10
C LEU A 28 -11.52 -7.00 16.75
N GLU A 29 -11.87 -5.96 16.00
CA GLU A 29 -12.57 -4.78 16.51
C GLU A 29 -14.10 -4.84 16.33
N VAL A 30 -14.62 -5.97 15.81
CA VAL A 30 -16.05 -6.18 15.49
C VAL A 30 -16.59 -5.03 14.61
N MET A 31 -15.80 -4.63 13.62
CA MET A 31 -16.09 -3.54 12.70
C MET A 31 -16.63 -4.07 11.38
N THR A 32 -17.38 -3.22 10.68
CA THR A 32 -17.81 -3.52 9.30
C THR A 32 -16.60 -3.53 8.37
N TYR A 33 -16.34 -4.69 7.77
CA TYR A 33 -15.32 -4.86 6.75
C TYR A 33 -15.78 -4.27 5.41
N SER A 34 -14.98 -3.36 4.84
CA SER A 34 -15.22 -2.76 3.51
C SER A 34 -14.03 -3.02 2.59
N PRO A 35 -14.08 -4.09 1.76
CA PRO A 35 -12.99 -4.46 0.85
C PRO A 35 -12.59 -3.34 -0.11
N PHE A 36 -13.57 -2.63 -0.67
CA PHE A 36 -13.28 -1.60 -1.66
C PHE A 36 -12.53 -0.42 -1.04
N THR A 37 -12.93 -0.02 0.18
CA THR A 37 -12.28 1.07 0.90
C THR A 37 -10.86 0.69 1.31
N ILE A 38 -10.69 -0.51 1.87
CA ILE A 38 -9.40 -1.00 2.36
C ILE A 38 -8.42 -1.15 1.19
N GLY A 39 -8.81 -1.79 0.09
CA GLY A 39 -7.99 -1.93 -1.11
C GLY A 39 -7.52 -0.59 -1.69
N ILE A 40 -8.41 0.41 -1.81
CA ILE A 40 -8.00 1.73 -2.33
C ILE A 40 -7.03 2.43 -1.37
N VAL A 41 -7.35 2.48 -0.08
CA VAL A 41 -6.52 3.16 0.91
C VAL A 41 -5.12 2.55 0.97
N THR A 42 -5.04 1.22 0.99
CA THR A 42 -3.78 0.48 1.07
C THR A 42 -2.95 0.63 -0.21
N ALA A 43 -3.59 0.63 -1.39
CA ALA A 43 -2.91 0.93 -2.65
C ALA A 43 -2.28 2.33 -2.67
N VAL A 44 -3.04 3.36 -2.25
CA VAL A 44 -2.57 4.75 -2.20
C VAL A 44 -1.40 4.88 -1.23
N ILE A 45 -1.53 4.34 -0.01
CA ILE A 45 -0.46 4.38 0.99
C ILE A 45 0.78 3.63 0.48
N GLY A 46 0.62 2.45 -0.12
CA GLY A 46 1.73 1.67 -0.67
C GLY A 46 2.53 2.45 -1.72
N VAL A 47 1.84 3.11 -2.65
CA VAL A 47 2.48 3.96 -3.68
C VAL A 47 3.19 5.15 -3.03
N ILE A 48 2.54 5.87 -2.13
CA ILE A 48 3.15 7.03 -1.46
C ILE A 48 4.40 6.61 -0.68
N PHE A 49 4.34 5.51 0.07
CA PHE A 49 5.42 5.07 0.92
C PHE A 49 6.65 4.64 0.11
N VAL A 50 6.45 3.84 -0.94
CA VAL A 50 7.56 3.36 -1.79
C VAL A 50 8.22 4.51 -2.54
N ASN A 51 7.44 5.42 -3.13
CA ASN A 51 8.01 6.56 -3.84
C ASN A 51 8.62 7.58 -2.85
N GLY A 52 8.02 7.78 -1.68
CA GLY A 52 8.57 8.64 -0.62
C GLY A 52 9.94 8.18 -0.14
N ILE A 53 10.11 6.89 0.13
CA ILE A 53 11.42 6.31 0.49
C ILE A 53 12.43 6.50 -0.64
N HIS A 54 12.01 6.29 -1.89
CA HIS A 54 12.88 6.48 -3.05
C HIS A 54 13.43 7.91 -3.13
N PHE A 55 12.56 8.93 -2.98
CA PHE A 55 12.97 10.33 -3.01
C PHE A 55 13.85 10.72 -1.81
N LEU A 56 13.53 10.24 -0.60
CA LEU A 56 14.37 10.46 0.58
C LEU A 56 15.76 9.85 0.40
N GLY A 57 15.85 8.66 -0.19
CA GLY A 57 17.14 8.01 -0.47
C GLY A 57 18.03 8.82 -1.42
N ILE A 58 17.44 9.46 -2.43
CA ILE A 58 18.16 10.29 -3.41
C ILE A 58 18.70 11.58 -2.75
N SER A 59 17.93 12.20 -1.85
CA SER A 59 18.37 13.44 -1.16
C SER A 59 19.60 13.28 -0.27
N ARG A 60 20.04 12.05 0.02
CA ARG A 60 21.20 11.75 0.87
C ARG A 60 22.52 11.65 0.09
N THR A 61 22.48 11.65 -1.24
CA THR A 61 23.66 11.51 -2.11
C THR A 61 24.18 12.83 -2.69
N GLU A 62 23.57 13.96 -2.33
CA GLU A 62 24.07 15.32 -2.60
C GLU A 62 24.73 15.90 -1.33
#